data_AF-A0AAD4R4V6-F1
#
_entry.id   AF-A0AAD4R4V6-F1
#
_cell.length_a   1.000
_cell.length_b   1.000
_cell.length_c   1.000
_cell.angle_alpha   90.00
_cell.angle_beta   90.00
_cell.angle_gamma   90.00
#
_symmetry.space_group_name_H-M   'P 1'
#
loop_
_entity.id
_entity.type
_entity.pdbx_description
1 polymer ?
#
loop_
_entity_poly.entity_id
_entity_poly.type
_entity_poly.pdbx_seq_one_letter_code
_entity_poly.pdbx_strand_id
1 'polypeptide(L)'
;MDLYFLHPDVHAKRYNCNVLSKEEWQQMGTKHEIMGVFTLVLGIVLYHVYLPFLATMLQPKFLHMSCYKLMFFLGVMDFFTITCGNTISGYLLTQGAVFCTHPNLIYFTGSFGIGSF
;
A
#
# COMPACT_ATOMS: atom_id res chain seq x y z
N MET A 1 -1.64 -2.20 15.18
CA MET A 1 -2.56 -1.29 14.44
C MET A 1 -3.98 -1.39 14.97
N ASP A 2 -4.27 -2.42 15.76
CA ASP A 2 -5.59 -2.90 16.18
C ASP A 2 -6.47 -1.86 16.86
N LEU A 3 -5.88 -0.85 17.49
CA LEU A 3 -6.59 0.23 18.17
C LEU A 3 -7.56 0.99 17.25
N TYR A 4 -7.27 1.18 15.97
CA TYR A 4 -8.16 1.93 15.07
C TYR A 4 -9.47 1.19 14.79
N PHE A 5 -9.40 -0.14 14.58
CA PHE A 5 -10.56 -0.94 14.15
C PHE A 5 -11.21 -1.74 15.30
N LEU A 6 -10.43 -2.34 16.21
CA LEU A 6 -10.96 -3.12 17.34
C LEU A 6 -11.47 -2.24 18.49
N HIS A 7 -10.84 -1.10 18.74
CA HIS A 7 -11.15 -0.22 19.89
C HIS A 7 -11.36 1.23 19.48
N PRO A 8 -12.45 1.51 18.73
CA PRO A 8 -12.71 2.84 18.19
C PRO A 8 -12.92 3.90 19.28
N ASP A 9 -13.43 3.52 20.44
CA ASP A 9 -13.64 4.39 21.60
C ASP A 9 -12.31 4.91 22.17
N VAL A 10 -11.31 4.03 22.31
CA VAL A 10 -9.96 4.39 22.77
C VAL A 10 -9.23 5.21 21.72
N HIS A 11 -9.39 4.86 20.44
CA HIS A 11 -8.82 5.62 19.33
C HIS A 11 -9.39 7.05 19.28
N ALA A 12 -10.71 7.21 19.35
CA ALA A 12 -11.34 8.53 19.37
C ALA A 12 -10.89 9.40 20.55
N LYS A 13 -10.53 8.78 21.68
CA LYS A 13 -10.02 9.52 22.84
C LYS A 13 -8.56 9.95 22.68
N ARG A 14 -7.69 9.14 22.07
CA ARG A 14 -6.23 9.40 22.01
C ARG A 14 -5.71 9.94 20.68
N TYR A 15 -6.37 9.64 19.57
CA TYR A 15 -5.92 9.92 18.21
C TYR A 15 -7.05 10.51 17.35
N ASN A 16 -7.89 11.38 17.92
CA ASN A 16 -8.87 12.08 17.10
C ASN A 16 -8.20 13.08 16.14
N CYS A 17 -8.84 13.27 14.99
CA CYS A 17 -8.39 14.19 13.95
C CYS A 17 -9.25 15.46 13.89
N ASN A 18 -10.09 15.71 14.91
CA ASN A 18 -11.12 16.76 14.90
C ASN A 18 -10.58 18.18 15.16
N VAL A 19 -9.29 18.32 15.45
CA VAL A 19 -8.67 19.61 15.81
C VAL A 19 -8.46 20.52 14.60
N LEU A 20 -8.17 19.95 13.43
CA LEU A 20 -7.85 20.68 12.19
C LEU A 20 -8.64 20.12 11.02
N SER A 21 -8.84 20.93 9.98
CA SER A 21 -9.41 20.48 8.71
C SER A 21 -8.45 19.52 7.99
N LYS A 22 -8.96 18.75 7.03
CA LYS A 22 -8.12 17.80 6.27
C LYS A 22 -7.01 18.51 5.49
N GLU A 23 -7.30 19.70 4.97
CA GLU A 23 -6.35 20.53 4.24
C GLU A 23 -5.24 21.06 5.16
N GLU A 24 -5.60 21.48 6.38
CA GLU A 24 -4.63 21.91 7.40
C GLU A 24 -3.74 20.73 7.85
N TRP A 25 -4.30 19.53 8.01
CA TRP A 25 -3.52 18.32 8.27
C TRP A 25 -2.56 17.99 7.12
N GLN A 26 -2.96 18.17 5.86
CA GLN A 26 -2.07 17.98 4.70
C GLN A 26 -0.91 18.98 4.69
N GLN A 27 -1.12 20.20 5.17
CA GLN A 27 -0.04 21.21 5.22
C GLN A 27 1.02 20.91 6.28
N MET A 28 0.66 20.18 7.35
CA MET A 28 1.64 19.77 8.36
C MET A 28 2.53 18.61 7.91
N GLY A 29 2.13 17.89 6.86
CA GLY A 29 2.93 16.79 6.34
C GLY A 29 4.10 17.26 5.48
N THR A 30 5.24 16.58 5.61
CA THR A 30 6.42 16.85 4.80
C THR A 30 6.27 16.21 3.41
N LYS A 31 6.15 17.05 2.39
CA LYS A 31 6.09 16.60 0.99
C LYS A 31 7.47 16.21 0.51
N HIS A 32 7.64 14.94 0.15
CA HIS A 32 8.85 14.45 -0.51
C HIS A 32 8.53 14.13 -1.97
N GLU A 33 8.25 15.17 -2.75
CA GLU A 33 7.71 15.05 -4.11
C GLU A 33 8.63 14.24 -5.05
N ILE A 34 9.94 14.48 -5.01
CA ILE A 34 10.91 13.77 -5.86
C ILE A 34 10.91 12.27 -5.54
N MET A 35 10.98 11.93 -4.26
CA MET A 35 10.99 10.53 -3.81
C MET A 35 9.65 9.86 -4.13
N GLY A 36 8.53 10.56 -3.92
CA GLY A 36 7.19 10.04 -4.16
C GLY A 36 6.95 9.75 -5.64
N VAL A 37 7.32 10.69 -6.52
CA VAL A 37 7.22 10.52 -7.98
C VAL A 37 8.13 9.39 -8.45
N PHE A 38 9.37 9.33 -7.97
CA PHE A 38 10.30 8.26 -8.32
C PHE A 38 9.72 6.88 -7.97
N THR A 39 9.24 6.71 -6.73
CA THR A 39 8.65 5.46 -6.27
C THR A 39 7.36 5.11 -7.03
N LEU A 40 6.53 6.10 -7.36
CA LEU A 40 5.29 5.90 -8.12
C LEU A 40 5.59 5.45 -9.57
N VAL A 41 6.53 6.10 -10.25
CA VAL A 41 6.96 5.71 -11.60
C VAL A 41 7.57 4.31 -11.60
N LEU A 42 8.44 4.01 -10.63
CA LEU A 42 9.03 2.68 -10.48
C LEU A 42 7.94 1.61 -10.28
N GLY A 43 6.95 1.87 -9.44
CA GLY A 43 5.81 0.97 -9.22
C GLY A 43 5.04 0.68 -10.51
N ILE A 44 4.77 1.71 -11.33
CA ILE A 44 4.09 1.55 -12.62
C ILE A 44 4.91 0.68 -13.57
N VAL A 45 6.22 0.91 -13.67
CA VAL A 45 7.09 0.10 -14.54
C VAL A 45 7.10 -1.35 -14.09
N LEU A 46 7.26 -1.61 -12.78
CA LEU A 46 7.25 -2.97 -12.24
C LEU A 46 5.92 -3.67 -12.47
N TYR A 47 4.80 -2.96 -12.37
CA TYR A 47 3.46 -3.49 -12.65
C TYR A 47 3.34 -4.02 -14.09
N HIS A 48 3.86 -3.27 -15.07
CA HIS A 48 3.84 -3.67 -16.47
C HIS A 48 4.72 -4.89 -16.76
N VAL A 49 5.77 -5.12 -15.96
CA VAL A 49 6.64 -6.30 -16.08
C VAL A 49 6.02 -7.51 -15.38
N TYR A 50 5.37 -7.31 -14.23
CA TYR A 50 4.77 -8.40 -13.45
C TYR A 50 3.54 -9.02 -14.10
N LEU A 51 2.68 -8.22 -14.74
CA LEU A 51 1.48 -8.72 -15.41
C LEU A 51 1.75 -9.79 -16.49
N PRO A 52 2.63 -9.58 -17.48
CA PRO A 52 2.92 -10.59 -18.49
C PRO A 52 3.65 -11.80 -17.89
N PHE A 53 4.46 -11.61 -16.85
CA PHE A 53 5.09 -12.70 -16.13
C PHE A 53 4.06 -13.62 -15.47
N LEU A 54 3.10 -13.05 -14.73
CA LEU A 54 2.01 -13.80 -14.11
C LEU A 54 1.14 -14.51 -15.15
N ALA A 55 0.81 -13.84 -16.25
CA ALA A 55 0.04 -14.44 -17.35
C ALA A 55 0.76 -15.64 -17.98
N THR A 56 2.09 -15.58 -18.10
CA THR A 56 2.89 -16.68 -18.63
C THR A 56 2.95 -17.87 -17.67
N MET A 57 3.04 -17.58 -16.37
CA MET A 57 3.06 -18.61 -15.30
C MET A 57 1.73 -19.34 -15.14
N LEU A 58 0.61 -18.72 -15.55
CA LEU A 58 -0.73 -19.33 -15.54
C LEU A 58 -0.92 -20.44 -16.59
N GLN A 59 0.05 -20.66 -17.49
CA GLN A 59 -0.09 -21.72 -18.48
C GLN A 59 -0.11 -23.11 -17.81
N PRO A 60 -1.02 -24.01 -18.23
CA PRO A 60 -1.22 -25.31 -17.58
C PRO A 60 0.02 -26.22 -17.64
N LYS A 61 0.91 -25.99 -18.62
CA LYS A 61 2.21 -26.67 -18.71
C LYS A 61 3.11 -26.43 -17.50
N PHE A 62 3.10 -25.20 -16.96
CA PHE A 62 3.93 -24.82 -15.82
C PHE A 62 3.23 -25.16 -14.49
N LEU A 63 1.91 -24.97 -14.41
CA LEU A 63 1.12 -25.26 -13.21
C LEU A 63 1.06 -26.74 -12.83
N HIS A 64 1.46 -27.66 -13.71
CA HIS A 64 1.59 -29.08 -13.36
C HIS A 64 2.66 -29.31 -12.28
N MET A 65 3.70 -28.47 -12.24
CA MET A 65 4.81 -28.59 -11.30
C MET A 65 4.50 -27.81 -10.00
N SER A 66 4.61 -28.48 -8.84
CA SER A 66 4.32 -27.86 -7.53
C SER A 66 5.15 -26.60 -7.24
N CYS A 67 6.39 -26.54 -7.73
CA CYS A 67 7.27 -25.37 -7.58
C CYS A 67 6.70 -24.12 -8.29
N TYR A 68 6.18 -24.28 -9.50
CA TYR A 68 5.61 -23.18 -10.28
C TYR A 68 4.32 -22.62 -9.66
N LYS A 69 3.54 -23.45 -8.94
CA LYS A 69 2.37 -22.97 -8.17
C LYS A 69 2.78 -22.00 -7.05
N LEU A 70 3.86 -22.31 -6.33
CA LEU A 70 4.38 -21.44 -5.27
C LEU A 70 4.96 -20.15 -5.86
N MET A 71 5.69 -20.24 -6.98
CA MET A 71 6.20 -19.05 -7.67
C MET A 71 5.07 -18.15 -8.18
N PHE A 72 3.96 -18.73 -8.65
CA PHE A 72 2.78 -17.96 -9.03
C PHE A 72 2.16 -17.24 -7.84
N PHE A 73 1.97 -17.93 -6.70
CA PHE A 73 1.44 -17.32 -5.48
C PHE A 73 2.35 -16.19 -4.98
N LEU A 74 3.66 -16.39 -5.01
CA LEU A 74 4.64 -15.37 -4.66
C LEU A 74 4.53 -14.15 -5.59
N GLY A 75 4.42 -14.36 -6.90
CA GLY A 75 4.25 -13.25 -7.85
C GLY A 75 2.94 -12.47 -7.64
N VAL A 76 1.87 -13.13 -7.19
CA VAL A 76 0.61 -12.47 -6.80
C VAL A 76 0.82 -11.62 -5.54
N MET A 77 1.57 -12.12 -4.55
CA MET A 77 1.93 -11.34 -3.36
C MET A 77 2.81 -10.14 -3.69
N ASP A 78 3.75 -10.29 -4.61
CA ASP A 78 4.61 -9.20 -5.08
C ASP A 78 3.79 -8.11 -5.78
N PHE A 79 2.77 -8.48 -6.54
CA PHE A 79 1.84 -7.53 -7.15
C PHE A 79 1.10 -6.67 -6.11
N PHE A 80 0.61 -7.28 -5.03
CA PHE A 80 0.00 -6.54 -3.92
C PHE A 80 1.00 -5.64 -3.20
N THR A 81 2.22 -6.12 -3.03
CA THR A 81 3.32 -5.37 -2.40
C THR A 81 3.73 -4.16 -3.24
N ILE A 82 3.82 -4.30 -4.57
CA ILE A 82 4.07 -3.18 -5.48
C ILE A 82 2.95 -2.14 -5.36
N THR A 83 1.69 -2.59 -5.34
CA THR A 83 0.53 -1.70 -5.23
C THR A 83 0.54 -0.91 -3.91
N CYS A 84 0.69 -1.57 -2.78
CA CYS A 84 0.69 -0.90 -1.46
C CYS A 84 1.97 -0.08 -1.25
N GLY A 85 3.13 -0.70 -1.50
CA GLY A 85 4.44 -0.14 -1.16
C GLY A 85 4.97 0.90 -2.13
N ASN A 86 4.64 0.83 -3.42
CA ASN A 86 5.13 1.79 -4.41
C ASN A 86 4.04 2.75 -4.86
N THR A 87 2.91 2.24 -5.37
CA THR A 87 1.87 3.10 -5.96
C THR A 87 1.17 3.93 -4.89
N ILE A 88 0.64 3.29 -3.85
CA ILE A 88 -0.11 4.00 -2.80
C ILE A 88 0.82 4.82 -1.92
N SER A 89 1.92 4.24 -1.41
CA SER A 89 2.90 5.00 -0.63
C SER A 89 3.54 6.13 -1.42
N GLY A 90 3.86 5.94 -2.71
CA GLY A 90 4.38 7.00 -3.56
C GLY A 90 3.40 8.16 -3.70
N TYR A 91 2.11 7.87 -3.92
CA TYR A 91 1.04 8.88 -3.95
C TYR A 91 0.92 9.63 -2.62
N LEU A 92 0.89 8.89 -1.49
CA LEU A 92 0.83 9.49 -0.16
C LEU A 92 2.04 10.39 0.12
N LEU A 93 3.22 9.98 -0.34
CA LEU A 93 4.48 10.72 -0.15
C LEU A 93 4.50 12.00 -0.98
N THR A 94 3.97 11.98 -2.21
CA THR A 94 3.80 13.17 -3.05
C THR A 94 2.83 14.17 -2.42
N GLN A 95 1.76 13.70 -1.78
CA GLN A 95 0.82 14.59 -1.10
C GLN A 95 1.30 15.08 0.27
N GLY A 96 2.31 14.44 0.87
CA GLY A 96 2.67 14.66 2.28
C GLY A 96 1.55 14.20 3.21
N ALA A 97 0.89 13.09 2.89
CA ALA A 97 -0.27 12.65 3.64
C ALA A 97 0.11 12.19 5.06
N VAL A 98 -0.57 12.74 6.06
CA VAL A 98 -0.51 12.28 7.45
C VAL A 98 -1.70 11.36 7.75
N PHE A 99 -1.66 10.60 8.85
CA PHE A 99 -2.72 9.64 9.19
C PHE A 99 -4.15 10.24 9.10
N CYS A 100 -4.32 11.48 9.55
CA CYS A 100 -5.62 12.16 9.58
C CYS A 100 -6.18 12.58 8.22
N THR A 101 -5.40 12.56 7.13
CA THR A 101 -5.87 12.97 5.80
C THR A 101 -6.63 11.84 5.11
N HIS A 102 -6.07 10.63 5.17
CA HIS A 102 -6.63 9.41 4.61
C HIS A 102 -6.50 8.21 5.57
N PRO A 103 -7.17 8.22 6.74
CA PRO A 103 -6.92 7.25 7.81
C PRO A 103 -7.22 5.81 7.39
N ASN A 104 -8.33 5.57 6.69
CA ASN A 104 -8.68 4.23 6.21
C ASN A 104 -7.64 3.68 5.22
N LEU A 105 -7.21 4.51 4.26
CA LEU A 105 -6.29 4.08 3.23
C LEU A 105 -4.92 3.78 3.82
N ILE A 106 -4.41 4.65 4.69
CA ILE A 106 -3.12 4.45 5.39
C ILE A 106 -3.19 3.23 6.33
N TYR A 107 -4.33 3.02 7.00
CA TYR A 107 -4.54 1.86 7.87
C TYR A 107 -4.49 0.56 7.07
N PHE A 108 -5.32 0.42 6.03
CA PHE A 108 -5.38 -0.81 5.25
C PHE A 108 -4.05 -1.12 4.55
N THR A 109 -3.42 -0.14 3.91
CA THR A 109 -2.13 -0.39 3.25
C THR A 109 -1.02 -0.73 4.23
N GLY A 110 -1.02 -0.12 5.41
CA GLY A 110 -0.10 -0.46 6.50
C GLY A 110 -0.32 -1.90 7.00
N SER A 111 -1.58 -2.29 7.23
CA SER A 111 -1.93 -3.66 7.65
C SER A 111 -1.54 -4.69 6.60
N PHE A 112 -1.80 -4.44 5.32
CA PHE A 112 -1.37 -5.32 4.23
C PHE A 112 0.15 -5.43 4.13
N GLY A 113 0.87 -4.33 4.33
CA GLY A 113 2.35 -4.33 4.26
C GLY A 113 3.01 -5.11 5.40
N ILE A 114 2.44 -5.07 6.61
CA ILE A 114 3.00 -5.77 7.78
C ILE A 114 2.40 -7.19 7.92
N GLY A 115 1.30 -7.48 7.23
CA GLY A 115 0.57 -8.74 7.39
C GLY A 115 -0.10 -8.87 8.76
N SER A 116 -0.37 -7.73 9.41
CA SER A 116 -1.05 -7.66 10.71
C SER A 116 -2.47 -7.14 10.49
N PHE A 117 -3.43 -8.06 10.50
CA PHE A 117 -4.86 -7.79 10.38
C PHE A 117 -5.58 -8.14 11.68
#